data_AF-A0A9P6SAP2-F1
#
_entry.id   AF-A0A9P6SAP2-F1
#
_cell.length_a   1.000
_cell.length_b   1.000
_cell.length_c   1.000
_cell.angle_alpha   90.00
_cell.angle_beta   90.00
_cell.angle_gamma   90.00
#
_symmetry.space_group_name_H-M   'P 1'
#
loop_
_entity.id
_entity.type
_entity.pdbx_description
1 polymer ?
#
loop_
_entity_poly.entity_id
_entity_poly.type
_entity_poly.pdbx_seq_one_letter_code
_entity_poly.pdbx_strand_id
1 'polypeptide(L)'
;MKFTISAVVLALAATSQVAAVVPIPVKECTQSYVVEPGTPGCAAFAAKFGVTFDDLLKWNTKLRPDCKNLDVGFPLCVSVTAGKCCLNENPKNVYVPMDGKPDQ
;
A
#
# COMPACT_ATOMS: atom_id res chain seq x y z
N MET A 1 -16.95 -24.87 58.38
CA MET A 1 -17.23 -24.77 56.93
C MET A 1 -16.06 -24.02 56.30
N LYS A 2 -15.36 -24.62 55.33
CA LYS A 2 -14.10 -24.10 54.79
C LYS A 2 -14.25 -24.11 53.27
N PHE A 3 -14.47 -22.94 52.67
CA PHE A 3 -14.65 -22.80 51.23
C PHE A 3 -13.35 -22.23 50.64
N THR A 4 -12.62 -23.06 49.92
CA THR A 4 -11.38 -22.70 49.24
C THR A 4 -11.68 -21.88 48.00
N ILE A 5 -11.11 -20.68 47.95
CA ILE A 5 -11.25 -19.73 46.86
C ILE A 5 -10.40 -20.23 45.69
N SER A 6 -11.05 -20.69 44.61
CA SER A 6 -10.37 -21.02 43.35
C SER A 6 -10.13 -19.73 42.59
N ALA A 7 -8.88 -19.26 42.56
CA ALA A 7 -8.48 -18.14 41.72
C ALA A 7 -8.37 -18.63 40.27
N VAL A 8 -9.35 -18.27 39.45
CA VAL A 8 -9.26 -18.46 38.00
C VAL A 8 -8.31 -17.40 37.47
N VAL A 9 -7.07 -17.79 37.19
CA VAL A 9 -6.09 -16.94 36.53
C VAL A 9 -6.47 -16.88 35.06
N LEU A 10 -7.11 -15.79 34.63
CA LEU A 10 -7.33 -15.49 33.22
C LEU A 10 -5.97 -15.15 32.60
N ALA A 11 -5.32 -16.12 31.97
CA ALA A 11 -4.12 -15.86 31.18
C ALA A 11 -4.50 -15.06 29.92
N LEU A 12 -4.09 -13.79 29.84
CA LEU A 12 -4.13 -13.03 28.58
C LEU A 12 -3.05 -13.58 27.65
N ALA A 13 -3.45 -14.45 26.73
CA ALA A 13 -2.58 -14.86 25.63
C ALA A 13 -2.39 -13.66 24.67
N ALA A 14 -1.26 -12.97 24.78
CA ALA A 14 -0.83 -12.00 23.78
C ALA A 14 -0.45 -12.76 22.50
N THR A 15 -1.39 -12.86 21.56
CA THR A 15 -1.14 -13.47 20.26
C THR A 15 -0.29 -12.51 19.43
N SER A 16 0.99 -12.83 19.27
CA SER A 16 1.87 -12.16 18.33
C SER A 16 1.33 -12.39 16.92
N GLN A 17 0.59 -11.43 16.39
CA GLN A 17 0.13 -11.45 15.01
C GLN A 17 1.36 -11.23 14.12
N VAL A 18 1.97 -12.32 13.69
CA VAL A 18 2.97 -12.28 12.61
C VAL A 18 2.19 -11.94 11.35
N ALA A 19 2.12 -10.64 11.02
CA ALA A 19 1.60 -10.19 9.75
C ALA A 19 2.46 -10.83 8.65
N ALA A 20 1.90 -11.81 7.94
CA ALA A 20 2.57 -12.44 6.82
C ALA A 20 2.97 -11.33 5.84
N VAL A 21 4.27 -11.14 5.64
CA VAL A 21 4.79 -10.22 4.64
C VAL A 21 4.42 -10.81 3.30
N VAL A 22 3.29 -10.37 2.74
CA VAL A 22 2.85 -10.78 1.40
C VAL A 22 3.90 -10.25 0.43
N PRO A 23 4.66 -11.11 -0.27
CA PRO A 23 5.63 -10.64 -1.24
C PRO A 23 4.88 -9.91 -2.35
N ILE A 24 5.22 -8.64 -2.57
CA ILE A 24 4.60 -7.84 -3.62
C ILE A 24 5.19 -8.34 -4.97
N PRO A 25 4.35 -8.87 -5.89
CA PRO A 25 4.84 -9.54 -7.09
C PRO A 25 5.31 -8.61 -8.22
N VAL A 26 5.32 -7.29 -8.02
CA VAL A 26 5.89 -6.35 -8.99
C VAL A 26 7.39 -6.24 -8.73
N LYS A 27 8.19 -6.92 -9.58
CA LYS A 27 9.66 -6.88 -9.54
C LYS A 27 10.26 -5.46 -9.49
N GLU A 28 9.47 -4.46 -9.90
CA GLU A 28 9.88 -3.07 -9.95
C GLU A 28 9.43 -2.24 -8.73
N CYS A 29 8.68 -2.78 -7.77
CA CYS A 29 8.18 -1.97 -6.65
C CYS A 29 9.32 -1.44 -5.75
N THR A 30 9.42 -0.11 -5.65
CA THR A 30 10.42 0.58 -4.81
C THR A 30 9.87 1.03 -3.47
N GLN A 31 8.55 1.26 -3.39
CA GLN A 31 7.89 1.71 -2.17
C GLN A 31 6.50 1.10 -2.05
N SER A 32 6.18 0.60 -0.86
CA SER A 32 4.86 0.09 -0.53
C SER A 32 4.32 0.72 0.75
N TYR A 33 3.00 0.82 0.84
CA TYR A 33 2.31 1.29 2.03
C TYR A 33 1.13 0.41 2.37
N VAL A 34 0.95 0.18 3.67
CA VAL A 34 -0.18 -0.52 4.23
C VAL A 34 -1.41 0.40 4.18
N VAL A 35 -2.52 -0.13 3.70
CA VAL A 35 -3.81 0.58 3.72
C VAL A 35 -4.24 0.81 5.16
N GLU A 36 -4.40 2.09 5.52
CA GLU A 36 -4.80 2.51 6.86
C GLU A 36 -6.32 2.41 7.05
N PRO A 37 -6.80 2.13 8.28
CA PRO A 37 -8.21 2.27 8.62
C PRO A 37 -8.72 3.67 8.26
N GLY A 38 -9.92 3.76 7.67
CA GLY A 38 -10.50 5.03 7.24
C GLY A 38 -10.03 5.54 5.87
N THR A 39 -9.17 4.80 5.17
CA THR A 39 -8.87 5.08 3.75
C THR A 39 -10.17 4.97 2.92
N PRO A 40 -10.65 6.06 2.29
CA PRO A 40 -12.00 6.08 1.73
C PRO A 40 -12.11 5.38 0.37
N GLY A 41 -10.99 5.09 -0.29
CA GLY A 41 -10.96 4.36 -1.56
C GLY A 41 -9.64 4.53 -2.32
N CYS A 42 -9.52 3.85 -3.45
CA CYS A 42 -8.27 3.73 -4.20
C CYS A 42 -7.83 5.06 -4.80
N ALA A 43 -8.77 5.89 -5.24
CA ALA A 43 -8.45 7.23 -5.75
C ALA A 43 -7.84 8.12 -4.66
N ALA A 44 -8.40 8.09 -3.44
CA ALA A 44 -7.87 8.85 -2.31
C ALA A 44 -6.53 8.27 -1.82
N PHE A 45 -6.39 6.94 -1.80
CA PHE A 45 -5.13 6.28 -1.48
C PHE A 45 -4.05 6.66 -2.50
N ALA A 46 -4.33 6.58 -3.80
CA ALA A 46 -3.43 6.99 -4.88
C ALA A 46 -3.02 8.47 -4.73
N ALA A 47 -4.00 9.36 -4.49
CA ALA A 47 -3.76 10.79 -4.32
C ALA A 47 -2.82 11.10 -3.14
N LYS A 48 -2.88 10.34 -2.04
CA LYS A 48 -1.96 10.47 -0.89
C LYS A 48 -0.48 10.34 -1.30
N PHE A 49 -0.20 9.59 -2.36
CA PHE A 49 1.16 9.34 -2.86
C PHE A 49 1.46 10.06 -4.19
N GLY A 50 0.56 10.94 -4.66
CA GLY A 50 0.72 11.65 -5.93
C GLY A 50 0.58 10.76 -7.17
N VAL A 51 0.07 9.55 -7.03
CA VAL A 51 -0.06 8.61 -8.16
C VAL A 51 -1.49 8.62 -8.71
N THR A 52 -1.68 8.19 -9.96
CA THR A 52 -3.04 8.00 -10.48
C THR A 52 -3.62 6.66 -10.02
N PHE A 53 -4.95 6.51 -10.07
CA PHE A 53 -5.56 5.21 -9.80
C PHE A 53 -5.15 4.17 -10.86
N ASP A 54 -4.99 4.58 -12.12
CA ASP A 54 -4.52 3.69 -13.18
C ASP A 54 -3.11 3.16 -12.90
N ASP A 55 -2.20 4.01 -12.43
CA ASP A 55 -0.85 3.56 -12.04
C ASP A 55 -0.90 2.63 -10.82
N LEU A 56 -1.75 2.94 -9.85
CA LEU A 56 -1.98 2.08 -8.70
C LEU A 56 -2.49 0.69 -9.14
N LEU A 57 -3.39 0.60 -10.12
CA LEU A 57 -3.85 -0.68 -10.70
C LEU A 57 -2.74 -1.40 -11.45
N LYS A 58 -1.97 -0.70 -12.28
CA LYS A 58 -0.84 -1.27 -13.04
C LYS A 58 0.20 -1.90 -12.10
N TRP A 59 0.52 -1.24 -10.99
CA TRP A 59 1.54 -1.69 -10.05
C TRP A 59 1.01 -2.73 -9.05
N ASN A 60 -0.31 -2.90 -8.94
CA ASN A 60 -0.92 -3.84 -8.02
C ASN A 60 -1.92 -4.73 -8.77
N THR A 61 -1.43 -5.73 -9.49
CA THR A 61 -2.26 -6.60 -10.36
C THR A 61 -3.38 -7.37 -9.64
N LYS A 62 -3.33 -7.44 -8.30
CA LYS A 62 -4.42 -7.99 -7.48
C LYS A 62 -5.49 -6.95 -7.13
N LEU A 63 -5.17 -5.65 -7.17
CA LEU A 63 -6.13 -4.57 -6.96
C LEU A 63 -7.10 -4.54 -8.14
N ARG A 64 -8.39 -4.48 -7.83
CA ARG A 64 -9.44 -4.52 -8.86
C ARG A 64 -9.84 -3.12 -9.28
N PRO A 65 -10.24 -2.92 -10.55
CA PRO A 65 -10.72 -1.62 -11.03
C PRO A 65 -11.95 -1.08 -10.27
N ASP A 66 -12.76 -1.96 -9.66
CA ASP A 66 -13.89 -1.55 -8.84
C ASP A 66 -13.50 -1.17 -7.39
N CYS A 67 -12.21 -1.24 -7.05
CA CYS A 67 -11.64 -0.92 -5.74
C CYS A 67 -12.27 -1.67 -4.55
N LYS A 68 -13.05 -2.73 -4.79
CA LYS A 68 -13.77 -3.44 -3.71
C LYS A 68 -12.87 -4.30 -2.82
N ASN A 69 -11.59 -4.43 -3.17
CA ASN A 69 -10.58 -5.18 -2.43
C ASN A 69 -9.42 -4.30 -1.96
N LEU A 70 -9.70 -3.04 -1.64
CA LEU A 70 -8.76 -2.20 -0.91
C LEU A 70 -8.78 -2.60 0.57
N ASP A 71 -8.04 -3.64 0.90
CA ASP A 71 -8.09 -4.26 2.22
C ASP A 71 -7.18 -3.55 3.23
N VAL A 72 -7.76 -3.07 4.33
CA VAL A 72 -7.01 -2.48 5.46
C VAL A 72 -6.00 -3.50 6.00
N GLY A 73 -4.77 -3.05 6.25
CA GLY A 73 -3.69 -3.92 6.73
C GLY A 73 -2.89 -4.61 5.62
N PHE A 74 -3.27 -4.45 4.35
CA PHE A 74 -2.52 -4.99 3.22
C PHE A 74 -1.65 -3.93 2.55
N PRO A 75 -0.42 -4.28 2.13
CA PRO A 75 0.46 -3.36 1.43
C PRO A 75 0.09 -3.24 -0.06
N LEU A 76 0.07 -2.01 -0.57
CA LEU A 76 0.06 -1.71 -1.99
C LEU A 76 1.37 -1.04 -2.40
N CYS A 77 1.85 -1.37 -3.59
CA CYS A 77 2.93 -0.66 -4.25
C CYS A 77 2.47 0.74 -4.67
N VAL A 78 3.22 1.78 -4.32
CA VAL A 78 2.92 3.17 -4.66
C VAL A 78 4.05 3.85 -5.44
N SER A 79 5.11 3.11 -5.75
CA SER A 79 6.25 3.59 -6.51
C SER A 79 6.98 2.41 -7.12
N VAL A 80 7.47 2.56 -8.34
CA VAL A 80 8.26 1.55 -9.05
C VAL A 80 9.61 2.12 -9.52
N THR A 81 10.59 1.26 -9.80
CA THR A 81 11.81 1.63 -10.54
C THR A 81 11.43 1.69 -12.01
N ALA A 82 11.86 2.75 -12.71
CA ALA A 82 11.70 2.80 -14.16
C ALA A 82 12.54 1.70 -14.83
N GLY A 83 11.88 0.86 -15.63
CA GLY A 83 12.56 -0.11 -16.49
C GLY A 83 13.43 0.60 -17.53
N LYS A 84 14.73 0.67 -17.24
CA LYS A 84 15.83 1.16 -18.08
C LYS A 84 15.65 2.57 -18.67
N CYS A 85 16.10 3.53 -17.86
CA CYS A 85 16.86 4.73 -18.21
C CYS A 85 16.28 5.62 -19.33
N CYS A 86 15.78 6.82 -19.08
CA CYS A 86 15.94 7.72 -17.95
C CYS A 86 14.73 8.64 -17.89
N LEU A 87 13.59 8.13 -17.40
CA LEU A 87 12.53 8.95 -16.82
C LEU A 87 11.92 8.16 -15.66
N ASN A 88 11.96 8.79 -14.48
CA ASN A 88 11.31 8.35 -13.26
C ASN A 88 9.82 8.68 -13.34
N GLU A 89 8.99 7.79 -13.86
CA GLU A 89 7.55 7.96 -13.71
C GLU A 89 7.07 7.45 -12.34
N ASN A 90 7.20 8.33 -11.36
CA ASN A 90 6.08 8.62 -10.45
C ASN A 90 5.88 10.15 -10.42
N PRO A 91 5.21 10.76 -11.42
CA PRO A 91 5.33 12.18 -11.66
C PRO A 91 4.14 12.95 -11.13
N LYS A 92 4.07 13.28 -9.82
CA LYS A 92 3.31 14.46 -9.35
C LYS A 92 3.97 15.18 -8.17
N ASN A 93 5.13 15.77 -8.42
CA ASN A 93 5.50 17.14 -8.01
C ASN A 93 6.84 17.61 -8.63
N VAL A 94 7.20 17.14 -9.82
CA VAL A 94 8.33 17.74 -10.54
C VAL A 94 7.75 18.84 -11.42
N TYR A 95 7.90 20.10 -10.98
CA TYR A 95 7.96 21.20 -11.93
C TYR A 95 9.16 20.91 -12.84
N VAL A 96 8.90 20.33 -14.02
CA VAL A 96 9.89 20.28 -15.09
C VAL A 96 9.93 21.67 -15.72
N PRO A 97 11.06 22.41 -15.66
CA PRO A 97 11.27 23.53 -16.56
C PRO A 97 11.19 22.94 -17.97
N MET A 98 10.26 23.45 -18.78
CA MET A 98 10.16 23.08 -20.18
C MET A 98 11.38 23.65 -20.93
N ASP A 99 12.47 22.90 -20.95
CA ASP A 99 13.55 23.15 -21.89
C ASP A 99 13.12 22.56 -23.24
N GLY A 100 12.79 23.47 -24.15
CA GLY A 100 11.89 23.24 -25.26
C GLY A 100 12.35 22.23 -26.30
N LYS A 101 11.43 21.35 -26.67
CA LYS A 101 11.26 20.86 -28.04
C LYS A 101 9.78 20.53 -28.25
N PRO A 102 9.15 21.00 -29.35
CA PRO A 102 7.77 20.64 -29.64
C PRO A 102 7.69 19.17 -30.06
N ASP A 103 6.74 18.46 -29.48
CA ASP A 103 6.30 17.15 -29.94
C ASP A 103 5.74 17.30 -31.36
N GLN A 104 6.29 16.53 -32.30
CA GLN A 104 5.73 16.32 -33.63
C GLN A 104 4.73 15.16 -33.56
#